data_AF-A0A7D5ZAT3-F1
#
_entry.id   AF-A0A7D5ZAT3-F1
#
_cell.length_a   1.000
_cell.length_b   1.000
_cell.length_c   1.000
_cell.angle_alpha   90.00
_cell.angle_beta   90.00
_cell.angle_gamma   90.00
#
_symmetry.space_group_name_H-M   'P 1'
#
loop_
_entity.id
_entity.type
_entity.pdbx_description
1 polymer ?
#
loop_
_entity_poly.entity_id
_entity_poly.type
_entity_poly.pdbx_seq_one_letter_code
_entity_poly.pdbx_strand_id
1 'polypeptide(L)'
;MFGLACLALVLPLTAAFPQSRPEEQTAPFKADLRVDTNRDGTVDLSGNTDSNGKNTWSETSGALFLPNIGVARRHCGSDYTCHDAYTNTPWAPEYMAPMRTVPMPNISDSATATVSISDPVARKNVRIFLDYPGRIEELNFQDLIDIKPLPPPENDRWVYLENDTPIPADKLRQGLTLGIDSRDTRRPGR
;
A
#
# COMPACT_ATOMS: atom_id res chain seq x y z
N MET A 1 -14.67 74.63 -6.69
CA MET A 1 -14.42 73.33 -6.05
C MET A 1 -14.74 72.22 -7.04
N PHE A 2 -13.72 71.42 -7.34
CA PHE A 2 -13.68 70.07 -7.93
C PHE A 2 -14.58 69.70 -9.13
N GLY A 3 -13.90 69.45 -10.25
CA GLY A 3 -14.45 68.85 -11.46
C GLY A 3 -14.55 67.32 -11.39
N LEU A 4 -15.33 66.77 -12.31
CA LEU A 4 -15.52 65.34 -12.51
C LEU A 4 -14.97 64.97 -13.90
N ALA A 5 -13.83 64.31 -13.95
CA ALA A 5 -13.30 63.68 -15.16
C ALA A 5 -13.65 62.20 -15.12
N CYS A 6 -14.44 61.75 -16.09
CA CYS A 6 -14.83 60.35 -16.26
C CYS A 6 -13.66 59.59 -16.92
N LEU A 7 -12.93 58.76 -16.16
CA LEU A 7 -11.93 57.84 -16.72
C LEU A 7 -12.62 56.54 -17.15
N ALA A 8 -12.71 56.29 -18.45
CA ALA A 8 -13.07 54.97 -18.99
C ALA A 8 -11.83 54.07 -18.96
N LEU A 9 -11.83 53.05 -18.10
CA LEU A 9 -10.82 52.00 -18.05
C LEU A 9 -11.10 50.96 -19.14
N VAL A 10 -10.27 50.95 -20.18
CA VAL A 10 -10.23 49.88 -21.19
C VAL A 10 -9.28 48.80 -20.68
N LEU A 11 -9.81 47.63 -20.33
CA LEU A 11 -9.01 46.46 -19.98
C LEU A 11 -8.61 45.70 -21.26
N PRO A 12 -7.33 45.34 -21.45
CA PRO A 12 -6.94 44.51 -22.58
C PRO A 12 -7.39 43.07 -22.33
N LEU A 13 -8.10 42.51 -23.31
CA LEU A 13 -8.47 41.10 -23.33
C LEU A 13 -7.20 40.28 -23.60
N THR A 14 -6.56 39.76 -22.55
CA THR A 14 -5.45 38.81 -22.70
C THR A 14 -6.02 37.49 -23.22
N ALA A 15 -5.68 37.15 -24.47
CA ALA A 15 -5.99 35.85 -25.04
C ALA A 15 -5.34 34.75 -24.18
N ALA A 16 -6.17 33.90 -23.56
CA ALA A 16 -5.70 32.72 -22.87
C ALA A 16 -5.16 31.74 -23.91
N PHE A 17 -3.84 31.60 -23.98
CA PHE A 17 -3.22 30.51 -24.73
C PHE A 17 -3.69 29.18 -24.13
N PRO A 18 -4.14 28.20 -24.93
CA PRO A 18 -4.43 26.88 -24.42
C PRO A 18 -3.14 26.30 -23.83
N GLN A 19 -3.11 26.14 -22.51
CA GLN A 19 -2.03 25.42 -21.85
C GLN A 19 -2.07 23.99 -22.38
N SER A 20 -1.09 23.63 -23.20
CA SER A 20 -0.86 22.23 -23.57
C SER A 20 -0.68 21.45 -22.27
N ARG A 21 -1.54 20.45 -22.09
CA ARG A 21 -1.46 19.45 -21.01
C ARG A 21 -0.01 18.94 -20.97
N PRO A 22 0.65 18.88 -19.80
CA PRO A 22 1.97 18.27 -19.71
C PRO A 22 1.88 16.88 -20.33
N GLU A 23 2.70 16.67 -21.35
CA GLU A 23 2.86 15.38 -22.01
C GLU A 23 3.18 14.37 -20.91
N GLU A 24 2.36 13.32 -20.80
CA GLU A 24 2.55 12.26 -19.82
C GLU A 24 3.83 11.53 -20.18
N GLN A 25 4.96 12.02 -19.66
CA GLN A 25 6.27 11.45 -19.90
C GLN A 25 6.26 10.05 -19.29
N THR A 26 6.15 9.04 -20.15
CA THR A 26 6.25 7.62 -19.75
C THR A 26 7.49 7.48 -18.89
N ALA A 27 7.29 7.13 -17.61
CA ALA A 27 8.39 7.02 -16.67
C ALA A 27 9.47 6.09 -17.25
N PRO A 28 10.77 6.41 -17.10
CA PRO A 28 11.86 5.62 -17.69
C PRO A 28 11.98 4.20 -17.08
N PHE A 29 11.13 3.87 -16.12
CA PHE A 29 11.00 2.58 -15.47
C PHE A 29 9.52 2.27 -15.23
N LYS A 30 9.18 0.98 -15.19
CA LYS A 30 7.83 0.49 -14.90
C LYS A 30 7.85 -0.27 -13.58
N ALA A 31 7.05 0.18 -12.62
CA ALA A 31 6.79 -0.60 -11.42
C ALA A 31 6.01 -1.88 -11.78
N ASP A 32 6.46 -3.03 -11.30
CA ASP A 32 5.84 -4.33 -11.57
C ASP A 32 5.60 -5.10 -10.28
N LEU A 33 4.36 -5.01 -9.77
CA LEU A 33 3.86 -5.76 -8.63
C LEU A 33 3.31 -7.13 -9.08
N ARG A 34 3.78 -8.22 -8.49
CA ARG A 34 3.41 -9.61 -8.79
C ARG A 34 2.72 -10.26 -7.61
N VAL A 35 1.73 -11.07 -7.94
CA VAL A 35 0.88 -11.87 -7.03
C VAL A 35 0.50 -13.15 -7.74
N ASP A 36 0.25 -14.22 -6.99
CA ASP A 36 -0.14 -15.56 -7.48
C ASP A 36 -1.49 -15.51 -8.22
N THR A 37 -1.45 -15.13 -9.49
CA THR A 37 -2.61 -14.82 -10.32
C THR A 37 -3.21 -16.08 -10.94
N ASN A 38 -2.37 -17.11 -11.12
CA ASN A 38 -2.76 -18.42 -11.62
C ASN A 38 -3.15 -19.41 -10.50
N ARG A 39 -2.98 -19.03 -9.23
CA ARG A 39 -3.38 -19.78 -8.02
C ARG A 39 -2.63 -21.11 -7.88
N ASP A 40 -1.34 -21.11 -8.19
CA ASP A 40 -0.46 -22.27 -8.04
C ASP A 40 0.27 -22.31 -6.68
N GLY A 41 0.07 -21.28 -5.85
CA GLY A 41 0.67 -21.14 -4.53
C GLY A 41 2.02 -20.42 -4.53
N THR A 42 2.50 -19.96 -5.69
CA THR A 42 3.80 -19.29 -5.83
C THR A 42 3.67 -17.94 -6.54
N VAL A 43 4.62 -17.02 -6.32
CA VAL A 43 4.67 -15.75 -7.04
C VAL A 43 5.86 -15.76 -8.00
N ASP A 44 5.59 -15.76 -9.30
CA ASP A 44 6.59 -15.77 -10.36
C ASP A 44 7.11 -14.36 -10.68
N LEU A 45 8.39 -14.15 -10.37
CA LEU A 45 9.16 -12.94 -10.72
C LEU A 45 10.02 -13.11 -11.98
N SER A 46 10.26 -14.35 -12.41
CA SER A 46 11.22 -14.69 -13.46
C SER A 46 10.58 -14.86 -14.84
N GLY A 47 9.33 -15.31 -14.84
CA GLY A 47 8.51 -15.48 -16.04
C GLY A 47 7.29 -14.58 -16.03
N ASN A 48 6.26 -15.09 -16.71
CA ASN A 48 5.10 -14.31 -17.10
C ASN A 48 3.78 -14.85 -16.51
N THR A 49 3.80 -15.93 -15.73
CA THR A 49 2.56 -16.56 -15.22
C THR A 49 1.76 -15.62 -14.33
N ASP A 50 2.46 -14.74 -13.58
CA ASP A 50 1.86 -13.71 -12.72
C ASP A 50 1.95 -12.28 -13.27
N SER A 51 2.31 -12.14 -14.54
CA SER A 51 2.42 -10.84 -15.21
C SER A 51 1.15 -10.43 -15.94
N ASN A 52 0.47 -11.42 -16.53
CA ASN A 52 -0.61 -11.22 -17.50
C ASN A 52 -1.95 -11.21 -16.78
N GLY A 53 -2.82 -10.24 -17.11
CA GLY A 53 -4.18 -10.18 -16.58
C GLY A 53 -4.28 -9.89 -15.07
N LYS A 54 -3.16 -9.67 -14.38
CA LYS A 54 -3.08 -9.43 -12.92
C LYS A 54 -3.90 -8.25 -12.38
N ASN A 55 -4.39 -7.38 -13.27
CA ASN A 55 -5.26 -6.25 -12.94
C ASN A 55 -6.75 -6.55 -13.10
N THR A 56 -7.11 -7.80 -13.42
CA THR A 56 -8.49 -8.27 -13.60
C THR A 56 -8.69 -9.52 -12.76
N TRP A 57 -9.89 -9.69 -12.21
CA TRP A 57 -10.27 -10.89 -11.48
C TRP A 57 -11.37 -11.64 -12.24
N SER A 58 -11.24 -12.96 -12.33
CA SER A 58 -12.25 -13.88 -12.87
C SER A 58 -12.35 -15.13 -12.00
N GLU A 59 -13.36 -15.97 -12.26
CA GLU A 59 -13.50 -17.24 -11.57
C GLU A 59 -12.25 -18.14 -11.71
N THR A 60 -11.47 -17.98 -12.78
CA THR A 60 -10.30 -18.81 -13.09
C THR A 60 -8.95 -18.09 -12.95
N SER A 61 -8.92 -16.78 -12.71
CA SER A 61 -7.68 -16.00 -12.64
C SER A 61 -7.81 -14.80 -11.70
N GLY A 62 -6.69 -14.41 -11.09
CA GLY A 62 -6.63 -13.36 -10.09
C GLY A 62 -6.30 -13.95 -8.72
N ALA A 63 -5.36 -13.29 -8.04
CA ALA A 63 -4.88 -13.70 -6.75
C ALA A 63 -5.98 -13.73 -5.68
N LEU A 64 -5.80 -14.63 -4.72
CA LEU A 64 -6.67 -14.79 -3.57
C LEU A 64 -5.88 -14.44 -2.31
N PHE A 65 -6.56 -13.83 -1.36
CA PHE A 65 -6.06 -13.61 -0.01
C PHE A 65 -7.23 -13.75 0.96
N LEU A 66 -6.92 -14.14 2.19
CA LEU A 66 -7.94 -14.46 3.19
C LEU A 66 -8.01 -13.39 4.28
N PRO A 67 -9.18 -13.25 4.92
CA PRO A 67 -9.26 -12.50 6.15
C PRO A 67 -8.46 -13.20 7.25
N ASN A 68 -7.55 -12.47 7.87
CA ASN A 68 -6.77 -12.95 9.00
C ASN A 68 -7.57 -12.71 10.30
N ILE A 69 -8.77 -13.30 10.33
CA ILE A 69 -9.79 -13.16 11.38
C ILE A 69 -9.73 -14.29 12.42
N GLY A 70 -8.63 -15.04 12.42
CA GLY A 70 -8.32 -16.02 13.45
C GLY A 70 -7.69 -15.38 14.69
N VAL A 71 -7.37 -16.23 15.65
CA VAL A 71 -6.56 -15.87 16.82
C VAL A 71 -5.42 -16.89 16.92
N ALA A 72 -4.36 -16.67 16.14
CA ALA A 72 -3.19 -17.53 16.12
C ALA A 72 -2.42 -17.48 17.44
N ARG A 73 -2.52 -16.35 18.17
CA ARG A 73 -1.78 -16.09 19.42
C ARG A 73 -2.68 -15.48 20.48
N ARG A 74 -2.35 -15.68 21.77
CA ARG A 74 -3.13 -15.19 22.93
C ARG A 74 -2.98 -13.68 23.17
N HIS A 75 -3.55 -12.86 22.29
CA HIS A 75 -3.53 -11.40 22.41
C HIS A 75 -4.92 -10.76 22.62
N CYS A 76 -5.99 -11.53 22.37
CA CYS A 76 -7.38 -11.03 22.43
C CYS A 76 -8.05 -11.10 23.81
N GLY A 77 -7.43 -11.74 24.81
CA GLY A 77 -8.04 -11.89 26.13
C GLY A 77 -9.46 -12.48 26.06
N SER A 78 -10.44 -11.76 26.60
CA SER A 78 -11.87 -12.11 26.57
C SER A 78 -12.68 -11.39 25.49
N ASP A 79 -12.04 -10.62 24.61
CA ASP A 79 -12.72 -9.89 23.54
C ASP A 79 -13.00 -10.81 22.35
N TYR A 80 -14.29 -11.15 22.15
CA TYR A 80 -14.75 -12.00 21.04
C TYR A 80 -14.74 -11.29 19.67
N THR A 81 -14.52 -9.98 19.64
CA THR A 81 -14.40 -9.20 18.40
C THR A 81 -12.94 -9.04 17.95
N CYS A 82 -11.99 -9.38 18.81
CA CYS A 82 -10.57 -9.33 18.50
C CYS A 82 -10.12 -10.53 17.64
N HIS A 83 -9.21 -10.25 16.71
CA HIS A 83 -8.57 -11.23 15.83
C HIS A 83 -7.20 -10.69 15.36
N ASP A 84 -6.39 -11.54 14.71
CA ASP A 84 -5.02 -11.19 14.28
C ASP A 84 -4.96 -9.99 13.30
N ALA A 85 -6.07 -9.72 12.62
CA ALA A 85 -6.31 -8.54 11.78
C ALA A 85 -7.11 -7.40 12.41
N TYR A 86 -7.27 -7.36 13.74
CA TYR A 86 -8.07 -6.31 14.37
C TYR A 86 -7.37 -4.95 14.37
N THR A 87 -6.03 -4.93 14.52
CA THR A 87 -5.19 -3.71 14.50
C THR A 87 -4.22 -3.71 13.31
N ASN A 88 -3.33 -2.72 13.21
CA ASN A 88 -2.22 -2.72 12.24
C ASN A 88 -1.04 -3.58 12.68
N THR A 89 -1.09 -4.19 13.87
CA THR A 89 -0.03 -5.06 14.37
C THR A 89 -0.06 -6.41 13.63
N PRO A 90 1.10 -6.91 13.14
CA PRO A 90 1.18 -8.19 12.43
C PRO A 90 1.18 -9.37 13.41
N TRP A 91 0.01 -9.81 13.86
CA TRP A 91 -0.10 -10.91 14.83
C TRP A 91 0.09 -12.31 14.25
N ALA A 92 -0.19 -12.51 12.96
CA ALA A 92 -0.03 -13.79 12.27
C ALA A 92 0.41 -13.58 10.80
N PRO A 93 1.59 -12.98 10.56
CA PRO A 93 2.08 -12.71 9.21
C PRO A 93 2.35 -13.97 8.38
N GLU A 94 2.53 -15.12 9.02
CA GLU A 94 2.65 -16.43 8.37
C GLU A 94 1.41 -16.83 7.53
N TYR A 95 0.27 -16.17 7.72
CA TYR A 95 -0.96 -16.40 6.95
C TYR A 95 -1.27 -15.32 5.91
N MET A 96 -0.41 -14.31 5.76
CA MET A 96 -0.57 -13.31 4.71
C MET A 96 -0.31 -13.92 3.33
N ALA A 97 -1.10 -13.53 2.34
CA ALA A 97 -0.81 -13.89 0.95
C ALA A 97 0.43 -13.13 0.46
N PRO A 98 1.33 -13.79 -0.29
CA PRO A 98 2.56 -13.15 -0.74
C PRO A 98 2.31 -12.16 -1.88
N MET A 99 2.97 -11.01 -1.77
CA MET A 99 3.09 -10.00 -2.82
C MET A 99 4.58 -9.74 -3.06
N ARG A 100 4.97 -9.47 -4.31
CA ARG A 100 6.37 -9.17 -4.66
C ARG A 100 6.46 -8.03 -5.67
N THR A 101 7.56 -7.31 -5.73
CA THR A 101 7.85 -6.47 -6.91
C THR A 101 9.07 -6.98 -7.66
N VAL A 102 9.07 -6.82 -8.97
CA VAL A 102 10.29 -7.04 -9.77
C VAL A 102 11.34 -5.99 -9.34
N PRO A 103 12.61 -6.39 -9.11
CA PRO A 103 13.68 -5.48 -8.75
C PRO A 103 13.89 -4.36 -9.77
N MET A 104 14.14 -3.14 -9.31
CA MET A 104 14.41 -1.96 -10.16
C MET A 104 15.85 -1.46 -9.96
N PRO A 105 16.89 -2.18 -10.42
CA PRO A 105 18.29 -1.89 -10.06
C PRO A 105 18.82 -0.53 -10.56
N ASN A 106 18.22 0.03 -11.62
CA ASN A 106 18.74 1.19 -12.35
C ASN A 106 18.02 2.51 -12.03
N ILE A 107 17.38 2.62 -10.86
CA ILE A 107 16.75 3.87 -10.39
C ILE A 107 17.74 4.75 -9.62
N SER A 108 17.51 6.07 -9.58
CA SER A 108 18.33 7.01 -8.79
C SER A 108 18.13 6.81 -7.29
N ASP A 109 19.09 7.29 -6.47
CA ASP A 109 18.97 7.26 -5.00
C ASP A 109 17.82 8.14 -4.46
N SER A 110 17.39 9.13 -5.25
CA SER A 110 16.27 10.02 -4.93
C SER A 110 14.91 9.40 -5.24
N ALA A 111 14.85 8.21 -5.86
CA ALA A 111 13.60 7.58 -6.20
C ALA A 111 12.86 7.10 -4.93
N THR A 112 11.57 7.37 -4.88
CA THR A 112 10.67 6.87 -3.85
C THR A 112 9.46 6.22 -4.49
N ALA A 113 8.85 5.26 -3.82
CA ALA A 113 7.56 4.70 -4.22
C ALA A 113 6.60 4.63 -3.04
N THR A 114 5.33 4.44 -3.34
CA THR A 114 4.29 4.10 -2.38
C THR A 114 3.51 2.88 -2.90
N VAL A 115 2.87 2.15 -1.98
CA VAL A 115 1.89 1.11 -2.31
C VAL A 115 0.58 1.54 -1.67
N SER A 116 -0.46 1.73 -2.49
CA SER A 116 -1.72 2.29 -2.03
C SER A 116 -2.92 1.44 -2.41
N ILE A 117 -3.92 1.42 -1.54
CA ILE A 117 -5.27 0.93 -1.84
C ILE A 117 -6.14 2.16 -2.09
N SER A 118 -6.51 2.37 -3.36
CA SER A 118 -7.19 3.58 -3.80
C SER A 118 -8.66 3.65 -3.36
N ASP A 119 -9.34 2.52 -3.31
CA ASP A 119 -10.72 2.46 -2.83
C ASP A 119 -10.77 2.60 -1.29
N PRO A 120 -11.47 3.61 -0.75
CA PRO A 120 -11.47 3.88 0.68
C PRO A 120 -12.23 2.82 1.49
N VAL A 121 -13.14 2.07 0.89
CA VAL A 121 -13.85 0.96 1.56
C VAL A 121 -12.89 -0.23 1.69
N ALA A 122 -12.19 -0.59 0.62
CA ALA A 122 -11.16 -1.61 0.62
C ALA A 122 -10.01 -1.25 1.57
N ARG A 123 -9.58 0.02 1.59
CA ARG A 123 -8.48 0.48 2.47
C ARG A 123 -8.75 0.24 3.96
N LYS A 124 -10.01 0.32 4.40
CA LYS A 124 -10.40 0.01 5.78
C LYS A 124 -10.33 -1.48 6.10
N ASN A 125 -10.47 -2.33 5.09
CA ASN A 125 -10.63 -3.78 5.24
C ASN A 125 -9.38 -4.58 4.86
N VAL A 126 -8.41 -3.99 4.16
CA VAL A 126 -7.22 -4.69 3.65
C VAL A 126 -5.98 -4.10 4.27
N ARG A 127 -5.04 -4.95 4.66
CA ARG A 127 -3.73 -4.54 5.18
C ARG A 127 -2.64 -5.03 4.24
N ILE A 128 -1.64 -4.18 4.03
CA ILE A 128 -0.43 -4.54 3.29
C ILE A 128 0.76 -4.26 4.21
N PHE A 129 1.64 -5.23 4.32
CA PHE A 129 2.85 -5.16 5.13
C PHE A 129 4.07 -5.31 4.24
N LEU A 130 5.09 -4.50 4.49
CA LEU A 130 6.42 -4.65 3.88
C LEU A 130 7.31 -5.44 4.81
N ASP A 131 7.95 -6.47 4.26
CA ASP A 131 9.06 -7.14 4.93
C ASP A 131 10.29 -6.23 4.89
N TYR A 132 10.57 -5.61 6.02
CA TYR A 132 11.61 -4.62 6.22
C TYR A 132 12.35 -4.94 7.53
N PRO A 133 13.21 -5.98 7.54
CA PRO A 133 13.99 -6.31 8.72
C PRO A 133 14.94 -5.14 9.05
N GLY A 134 14.91 -4.69 10.31
CA GLY A 134 15.80 -3.64 10.81
C GLY A 134 15.19 -2.23 10.88
N ARG A 135 13.93 -2.00 10.49
CA ARG A 135 13.20 -0.81 10.96
C ARG A 135 12.73 -1.09 12.37
N ILE A 136 13.37 -0.42 13.32
CA ILE A 136 12.86 -0.33 14.68
C ILE A 136 11.66 0.61 14.59
N GLU A 137 10.43 0.12 14.79
CA GLU A 137 9.36 1.03 15.21
C GLU A 137 9.84 1.64 16.53
N GLU A 138 9.93 2.97 16.58
CA GLU A 138 10.33 3.66 17.81
C GLU A 138 9.35 3.26 18.91
N LEU A 139 9.79 2.35 19.79
CA LEU A 139 9.00 1.94 20.95
C LEU A 139 8.75 3.20 21.77
N ASN A 140 7.50 3.65 21.80
CA ASN A 140 7.14 4.79 22.61
C ASN A 140 7.16 4.33 24.07
N PHE A 141 7.70 5.16 24.97
CA PHE A 141 7.68 4.89 26.41
C PHE A 141 6.26 4.61 26.95
N GLN A 142 5.22 5.10 26.26
CA GLN A 142 3.83 4.81 26.56
C GLN A 142 3.43 3.34 26.30
N ASP A 143 4.01 2.68 25.28
CA ASP A 143 3.75 1.26 24.97
C ASP A 143 4.30 0.30 26.03
N LEU A 144 5.22 0.78 26.89
CA LEU A 144 5.77 0.03 28.02
C LEU A 144 4.94 0.20 29.31
N ILE A 145 4.11 1.25 29.38
CA ILE A 145 3.28 1.57 30.56
C ILE A 145 1.89 0.95 30.39
N ASP A 146 1.34 0.98 29.18
CA ASP A 146 0.19 0.15 28.83
C ASP A 146 0.68 -1.28 28.68
N ILE A 147 0.20 -2.22 29.51
CA ILE A 147 0.49 -3.66 29.36
C ILE A 147 -0.25 -4.18 28.10
N LYS A 148 0.12 -3.65 26.94
CA LYS A 148 -0.44 -4.03 25.65
C LYS A 148 0.30 -5.29 25.21
N PRO A 149 -0.41 -6.36 24.86
CA PRO A 149 0.21 -7.50 24.21
C PRO A 149 0.97 -7.01 22.97
N LEU A 150 2.26 -7.32 22.90
CA LEU A 150 3.08 -7.10 21.71
C LEU A 150 3.11 -8.38 20.86
N PRO A 151 3.20 -8.26 19.52
CA PRO A 151 3.42 -9.43 18.69
C PRO A 151 4.78 -10.05 19.06
N PRO A 152 5.00 -11.32 18.71
CA PRO A 152 6.32 -11.91 18.83
C PRO A 152 7.38 -11.07 18.09
N PRO A 153 8.60 -10.93 18.64
CA PRO A 153 9.66 -10.12 18.03
C PRO A 153 10.02 -10.53 16.60
N GLU A 154 9.84 -11.79 16.22
CA GLU A 154 10.06 -12.24 14.83
C GLU A 154 9.13 -11.54 13.81
N ASN A 155 8.01 -10.97 14.27
CA ASN A 155 7.06 -10.26 13.43
C ASN A 155 7.43 -8.79 13.22
N ASP A 156 8.40 -8.24 13.98
CA ASP A 156 8.84 -6.83 13.88
C ASP A 156 9.44 -6.48 12.51
N ARG A 157 9.81 -7.49 11.71
CA ARG A 157 10.21 -7.30 10.32
C ARG A 157 9.07 -6.80 9.43
N TRP A 158 7.80 -7.01 9.80
CA TRP A 158 6.65 -6.66 8.98
C TRP A 158 6.12 -5.28 9.35
N VAL A 159 6.29 -4.33 8.44
CA VAL A 159 5.89 -2.94 8.64
C VAL A 159 4.59 -2.66 7.90
N TYR A 160 3.56 -2.20 8.61
CA TYR A 160 2.30 -1.79 7.99
C TYR A 160 2.51 -0.60 7.05
N LEU A 161 1.95 -0.67 5.84
CA LEU A 161 2.02 0.41 4.86
C LEU A 161 0.75 1.25 4.84
N GLU A 162 0.88 2.53 5.18
CA GLU A 162 -0.08 3.57 4.81
C GLU A 162 -0.03 3.88 3.31
N ASN A 163 -1.11 4.44 2.76
CA ASN A 163 -1.20 4.75 1.33
C ASN A 163 -0.07 5.65 0.82
N ASP A 164 0.51 6.45 1.71
CA ASP A 164 1.58 7.42 1.46
C ASP A 164 2.91 7.04 2.11
N THR A 165 3.04 5.83 2.68
CA THR A 165 4.31 5.39 3.29
C THR A 165 5.41 5.36 2.23
N PRO A 166 6.47 6.20 2.36
CA PRO A 166 7.52 6.26 1.37
C PRO A 166 8.43 5.03 1.48
N ILE A 167 8.71 4.41 0.33
CA ILE A 167 9.62 3.28 0.20
C ILE A 167 10.88 3.78 -0.52
N PRO A 168 12.07 3.66 0.10
CA PRO A 168 13.31 4.20 -0.43
C PRO A 168 13.88 3.35 -1.59
N ALA A 169 14.72 4.00 -2.42
CA ALA A 169 15.31 3.42 -3.63
C ALA A 169 16.10 2.12 -3.38
N ASP A 170 16.82 2.01 -2.26
CA ASP A 170 17.62 0.83 -1.92
C ASP A 170 16.77 -0.44 -1.84
N LYS A 171 15.53 -0.35 -1.36
CA LYS A 171 14.58 -1.46 -1.33
C LYS A 171 13.96 -1.74 -2.69
N LEU A 172 13.60 -0.68 -3.42
CA LEU A 172 13.05 -0.81 -4.76
C LEU A 172 14.03 -1.50 -5.71
N ARG A 173 15.34 -1.26 -5.55
CA ARG A 173 16.40 -1.97 -6.29
C ARG A 173 16.48 -3.45 -5.98
N GLN A 174 16.13 -3.86 -4.77
CA GLN A 174 16.13 -5.27 -4.34
C GLN A 174 14.85 -6.01 -4.76
N GLY A 175 13.78 -5.27 -5.07
CA GLY A 175 12.43 -5.82 -5.15
C GLY A 175 11.84 -5.97 -3.75
N LEU A 176 10.55 -5.66 -3.62
CA LEU A 176 9.86 -5.68 -2.34
C LEU A 176 9.30 -7.07 -2.05
N THR A 177 9.43 -7.49 -0.79
CA THR A 177 8.67 -8.61 -0.23
C THR A 177 7.54 -8.05 0.61
N LEU A 178 6.31 -8.39 0.25
CA LEU A 178 5.10 -7.83 0.83
C LEU A 178 4.16 -8.98 1.25
N GLY A 179 3.31 -8.71 2.24
CA GLY A 179 2.24 -9.57 2.69
C GLY A 179 0.91 -8.83 2.69
N ILE A 180 -0.17 -9.49 2.28
CA ILE A 180 -1.54 -8.93 2.30
C ILE A 180 -2.51 -9.84 3.04
N ASP A 181 -3.38 -9.25 3.83
CA ASP A 181 -4.55 -9.92 4.39
C ASP A 181 -5.76 -8.95 4.50
N SER A 182 -6.92 -9.47 4.90
CA SER A 182 -8.09 -8.65 5.23
C SER A 182 -8.52 -8.76 6.69
N ARG A 183 -9.30 -7.77 7.12
CA ARG A 183 -9.95 -7.69 8.43
C ARG A 183 -11.32 -8.35 8.48
N ASP A 184 -11.93 -8.58 7.32
CA ASP A 184 -13.29 -9.09 7.22
C ASP A 184 -13.47 -9.87 5.92
N THR A 185 -14.50 -10.70 5.93
CA THR A 185 -15.06 -11.38 4.77
C THR A 185 -15.80 -10.42 3.86
N ARG A 186 -15.93 -10.76 2.58
CA ARG A 186 -16.78 -10.02 1.64
C ARG A 186 -18.24 -10.10 2.09
N ARG A 187 -18.88 -8.95 2.31
CA ARG A 187 -20.31 -8.83 2.63
C ARG A 187 -21.02 -8.15 1.45
N PRO A 188 -21.77 -8.89 0.61
CA PRO A 188 -22.53 -8.28 -0.48
C PRO A 188 -23.50 -7.21 0.06
N GLY A 189 -23.49 -6.01 -0.55
CA GLY A 189 -24.44 -4.94 -0.24
C GLY A 189 -24.16 -4.11 1.02
N ARG A 190 -22.93 -4.17 1.56
CA ARG A 190 -22.46 -3.28 2.64
C ARG A 190 -21.12 -2.67 2.30
#